data_AF-A0A702PE71-F1
#
_entry.id   AF-A0A702PE71-F1
#
_cell.length_a   1.000
_cell.length_b   1.000
_cell.length_c   1.000
_cell.angle_alpha   90.00
_cell.angle_beta   90.00
_cell.angle_gamma   90.00
#
_symmetry.space_group_name_H-M   'P 1'
#
loop_
_entity.id
_entity.type
_entity.pdbx_description
1 polymer ?
#
loop_
_entity_poly.entity_id
_entity_poly.type
_entity_poly.pdbx_seq_one_letter_code
_entity_poly.pdbx_strand_id
1 'polypeptide(L)'
;MAITAYVGLPGAGKSYEMVRSVIIPAMMQGRRIVTNVYGVDNEKIRQYCTERKKACIDDLGELIFVTNEQVTKSDFYPVPDVVSPVCHAGDLIILDECHRFFDDNKMNAQAKVFAAEHRHYVNEKGHTCDLVLVNQSLGSLSRFLKDRIETTYKMTKLSALGLSGRYRVDIYQGYLCRKKFLVNSYQEKYQPDIYALYQSYDGTNASEKKVDSRNVIFKKSTIIMFVCFIILAISLIVRFVIPVFTGRAFGVATVHHVTGSETSVKPGSLVPLSASSLPSLSQWCVTGFYFDGERNFVLLRDIAGRLRMVSRNAFQGDGIMLHGVVDGQQVNTWSCRTGGES
;
A
#
# COMPACT_ATOMS: atom_id res chain seq x y z
N MET A 1 -26.75 -5.62 14.74
CA MET A 1 -27.42 -4.31 14.57
C MET A 1 -26.35 -3.31 14.24
N ALA A 2 -26.53 -2.47 13.22
CA ALA A 2 -25.35 -1.90 12.57
C ALA A 2 -25.65 -0.60 11.81
N ILE A 3 -25.28 0.49 12.46
CA ILE A 3 -25.13 1.79 11.84
C ILE A 3 -23.87 1.75 10.97
N THR A 4 -23.94 2.35 9.78
CA THR A 4 -22.75 2.54 8.93
C THR A 4 -22.27 3.98 9.02
N ALA A 5 -20.97 4.20 9.10
CA ALA A 5 -20.38 5.53 9.18
C ALA A 5 -19.50 5.85 7.97
N TYR A 6 -19.56 7.09 7.49
CA TYR A 6 -18.74 7.63 6.40
C TYR A 6 -18.00 8.88 6.88
N VAL A 7 -16.68 8.81 6.97
CA VAL A 7 -15.84 9.87 7.56
C VAL A 7 -14.64 10.27 6.71
N GLY A 8 -14.11 11.46 6.96
CA GLY A 8 -13.05 12.05 6.16
C GLY A 8 -13.13 13.58 6.15
N LEU A 9 -11.99 14.21 5.92
CA LEU A 9 -11.87 15.67 5.90
C LEU A 9 -12.81 16.31 4.85
N PRO A 10 -13.08 17.63 4.95
CA PRO A 10 -13.67 18.38 3.84
C PRO A 10 -12.94 18.10 2.52
N GLY A 11 -13.69 18.00 1.42
CA GLY A 11 -13.14 17.67 0.10
C GLY A 11 -12.57 16.25 -0.07
N ALA A 12 -12.70 15.35 0.91
CA ALA A 12 -12.15 13.99 0.85
C ALA A 12 -12.93 12.99 -0.04
N GLY A 13 -14.10 13.39 -0.56
CA GLY A 13 -14.95 12.53 -1.40
C GLY A 13 -16.08 11.81 -0.67
N LYS A 14 -16.49 12.26 0.53
CA LYS A 14 -17.58 11.62 1.30
C LYS A 14 -18.90 11.58 0.52
N SER A 15 -19.42 12.73 0.12
CA SER A 15 -20.70 12.85 -0.60
C SER A 15 -20.65 12.14 -1.96
N TYR A 16 -19.51 12.18 -2.64
CA TYR A 16 -19.26 11.39 -3.86
C TYR A 16 -19.47 9.89 -3.63
N GLU A 17 -18.80 9.33 -2.61
CA GLU A 17 -18.90 7.90 -2.29
C GLU A 17 -20.31 7.53 -1.82
N MET A 18 -21.01 8.44 -1.14
CA MET A 18 -22.40 8.24 -0.73
C MET A 18 -23.35 8.17 -1.92
N VAL A 19 -23.22 9.08 -2.88
CA VAL A 19 -24.02 9.05 -4.12
C VAL A 19 -23.72 7.75 -4.90
N ARG A 20 -22.43 7.44 -5.11
CA ARG A 20 -21.98 6.30 -5.92
C ARG A 20 -22.35 4.94 -5.34
N SER A 21 -22.09 4.74 -4.05
CA SER A 21 -22.02 3.40 -3.44
C SER A 21 -23.17 3.10 -2.48
N VAL A 22 -24.05 4.07 -2.22
CA VAL A 22 -25.20 3.91 -1.32
C VAL A 22 -26.48 4.43 -1.96
N ILE A 23 -26.53 5.68 -2.42
CA ILE A 23 -27.77 6.26 -2.98
C ILE A 23 -28.16 5.59 -4.31
N ILE A 24 -27.25 5.51 -5.29
CA ILE A 24 -27.54 4.86 -6.58
C ILE A 24 -27.95 3.37 -6.38
N PRO A 25 -27.22 2.54 -5.62
CA PRO A 25 -27.64 1.15 -5.39
C PRO A 25 -29.01 1.03 -4.71
N ALA A 26 -29.31 1.87 -3.70
CA ALA A 26 -30.61 1.82 -3.02
C ALA A 26 -31.76 2.33 -3.91
N MET A 27 -31.49 3.33 -4.76
CA MET A 27 -32.44 3.82 -5.77
C MET A 27 -32.77 2.71 -6.78
N MET A 28 -31.77 1.93 -7.20
CA MET A 28 -31.96 0.76 -8.08
C MET A 28 -32.66 -0.43 -7.38
N GLN A 29 -32.80 -0.42 -6.07
CA GLN A 29 -33.50 -1.45 -5.27
C GLN A 29 -34.95 -1.07 -4.93
N GLY A 30 -35.50 -0.01 -5.53
CA GLY A 30 -36.87 0.43 -5.23
C GLY A 30 -37.06 0.94 -3.80
N ARG A 31 -35.99 1.41 -3.15
CA ARG A 31 -35.97 1.82 -1.73
C ARG A 31 -36.17 3.33 -1.58
N ARG A 32 -36.93 3.73 -0.55
CA ARG A 32 -37.09 5.12 -0.12
C ARG A 32 -35.83 5.55 0.65
N ILE A 33 -35.26 6.69 0.25
CA ILE A 33 -33.99 7.23 0.76
C ILE A 33 -34.29 8.61 1.36
N VAL A 34 -34.09 8.78 2.67
CA VAL A 34 -34.28 10.06 3.36
C VAL A 34 -32.93 10.66 3.69
N THR A 35 -32.65 11.89 3.23
CA THR A 35 -31.31 12.47 3.38
C THR A 35 -31.28 13.99 3.48
N ASN A 36 -30.35 14.53 4.27
CA ASN A 36 -29.96 15.95 4.30
C ASN A 36 -28.64 16.22 3.56
N VAL A 37 -28.09 15.25 2.80
CA VAL A 37 -26.86 15.46 2.00
C VAL A 37 -27.14 16.57 0.97
N TYR A 38 -26.46 17.70 1.12
CA TYR A 38 -26.72 18.88 0.33
C TYR A 38 -26.41 18.69 -1.17
N GLY A 39 -27.24 19.30 -2.01
CA GLY A 39 -27.03 19.39 -3.45
C GLY A 39 -27.34 18.12 -4.25
N VAL A 40 -27.79 17.04 -3.61
CA VAL A 40 -28.18 15.78 -4.26
C VAL A 40 -29.48 15.97 -5.05
N ASP A 41 -29.50 15.50 -6.29
CA ASP A 41 -30.60 15.73 -7.24
C ASP A 41 -31.32 14.41 -7.58
N ASN A 42 -32.59 14.29 -7.17
CA ASN A 42 -33.40 13.09 -7.38
C ASN A 42 -33.65 12.81 -8.87
N GLU A 43 -33.94 13.84 -9.68
CA GLU A 43 -34.24 13.69 -11.10
C GLU A 43 -33.00 13.21 -11.86
N LYS A 44 -31.84 13.84 -11.62
CA LYS A 44 -30.57 13.42 -12.22
C LYS A 44 -30.18 12.00 -11.80
N ILE A 45 -30.42 11.61 -10.55
CA ILE A 45 -30.14 10.25 -10.09
C ILE A 45 -31.07 9.23 -10.76
N ARG A 46 -32.37 9.51 -10.88
CA ARG A 46 -33.31 8.62 -11.59
C ARG A 46 -32.96 8.51 -13.07
N GLN A 47 -32.63 9.63 -13.72
CA GLN A 47 -32.13 9.67 -15.10
C GLN A 47 -30.83 8.86 -15.26
N TYR A 48 -29.88 8.98 -14.34
CA TYR A 48 -28.66 8.17 -14.35
C TYR A 48 -28.96 6.67 -14.22
N CYS A 49 -29.91 6.29 -13.36
CA CYS A 49 -30.30 4.90 -13.19
C CYS A 49 -31.00 4.33 -14.45
N THR A 50 -31.88 5.09 -15.11
CA THR A 50 -32.52 4.64 -16.35
C THR A 50 -31.54 4.61 -17.52
N GLU A 51 -30.81 5.70 -17.80
CA GLU A 51 -29.94 5.81 -18.99
C GLU A 51 -28.63 5.02 -18.87
N ARG A 52 -27.94 5.10 -17.73
CA ARG A 52 -26.61 4.49 -17.56
C ARG A 52 -26.66 3.09 -16.96
N LYS A 53 -27.66 2.81 -16.11
CA LYS A 53 -27.82 1.49 -15.45
C LYS A 53 -28.94 0.64 -16.05
N LYS A 54 -29.73 1.16 -17.00
CA LYS A 54 -30.84 0.46 -17.68
C LYS A 54 -31.91 -0.07 -16.71
N ALA A 55 -32.14 0.63 -15.60
CA ALA A 55 -33.22 0.31 -14.67
C ALA A 55 -34.59 0.69 -15.26
N CYS A 56 -35.64 -0.07 -14.92
CA CYS A 56 -37.02 0.34 -15.18
C CYS A 56 -37.37 1.53 -14.28
N ILE A 57 -38.10 2.52 -14.80
CA ILE A 57 -38.43 3.74 -14.06
C ILE A 57 -39.39 3.50 -12.89
N ASP A 58 -40.25 2.49 -13.02
CA ASP A 58 -41.28 2.10 -12.03
C ASP A 58 -40.70 1.27 -10.89
N ASP A 59 -39.57 0.60 -11.11
CA ASP A 59 -38.82 -0.15 -10.09
C ASP A 59 -37.87 0.74 -9.27
N LEU A 60 -37.70 2.01 -9.65
CA LEU A 60 -36.82 2.94 -8.93
C LEU A 60 -37.42 3.36 -7.59
N GLY A 61 -36.52 3.60 -6.64
CA GLY A 61 -36.84 4.19 -5.35
C GLY A 61 -37.21 5.67 -5.43
N GLU A 62 -37.22 6.28 -4.26
CA GLU A 62 -37.51 7.70 -4.08
C GLU A 62 -36.42 8.33 -3.22
N LEU A 63 -35.94 9.52 -3.59
CA LEU A 63 -35.05 10.32 -2.75
C LEU A 63 -35.79 11.54 -2.19
N ILE A 64 -35.79 11.63 -0.87
CA ILE A 64 -36.48 12.67 -0.10
C ILE A 64 -35.44 13.50 0.63
N PHE A 65 -35.40 14.78 0.29
CA PHE A 65 -34.55 15.75 0.97
C PHE A 65 -35.20 16.22 2.28
N VAL A 66 -34.42 16.29 3.36
CA VAL A 66 -34.83 16.81 4.67
C VAL A 66 -33.83 17.83 5.20
N THR A 67 -34.32 18.84 5.91
CA THR A 67 -33.45 19.86 6.54
C THR A 67 -32.87 19.36 7.86
N ASN A 68 -31.80 20.00 8.33
CA ASN A 68 -31.19 19.66 9.63
C ASN A 68 -32.17 19.84 10.79
N GLU A 69 -33.06 20.82 10.68
CA GLU A 69 -34.08 21.14 11.69
C GLU A 69 -35.11 20.01 11.75
N GLN A 70 -35.54 19.46 10.61
CA GLN A 70 -36.43 18.30 10.57
C GLN A 70 -35.80 17.09 11.27
N VAL A 71 -34.51 16.80 11.05
CA VAL A 71 -33.78 15.68 11.68
C VAL A 71 -33.78 15.75 13.22
N THR A 72 -33.88 16.95 13.80
CA THR A 72 -33.91 17.16 15.27
C THR A 72 -35.29 16.98 15.90
N LYS A 73 -36.37 16.96 15.11
CA LYS A 73 -37.73 16.86 15.65
C LYS A 73 -38.03 15.45 16.18
N SER A 74 -38.99 15.39 17.10
CA SER A 74 -39.49 14.12 17.65
C SER A 74 -40.30 13.31 16.64
N ASP A 75 -40.87 13.95 15.61
CA ASP A 75 -41.66 13.32 14.54
C ASP A 75 -40.79 12.82 13.36
N PHE A 76 -39.46 12.80 13.48
CA PHE A 76 -38.60 12.43 12.36
C PHE A 76 -38.49 10.91 12.12
N TYR A 77 -38.44 10.10 13.19
CA TYR A 77 -38.14 8.66 13.12
C TYR A 77 -39.40 7.79 13.30
N PRO A 78 -39.49 6.59 12.66
CA PRO A 78 -40.65 5.70 12.73
C PRO A 78 -40.70 4.87 14.02
N VAL A 79 -40.57 5.53 15.19
CA VAL A 79 -40.69 4.86 16.49
C VAL A 79 -42.17 4.79 16.92
N PRO A 80 -42.59 3.79 17.72
CA PRO A 80 -44.01 3.51 17.96
C PRO A 80 -44.86 4.67 18.51
N ASP A 81 -44.26 5.58 19.28
CA ASP A 81 -44.95 6.74 19.88
C ASP A 81 -45.16 7.91 18.90
N VAL A 82 -44.78 7.79 17.63
CA VAL A 82 -44.87 8.85 16.61
C VAL A 82 -45.98 8.53 15.60
N VAL A 83 -47.04 9.33 15.62
CA VAL A 83 -48.27 9.11 14.82
C VAL A 83 -48.06 9.32 13.31
N SER A 84 -47.21 10.26 12.91
CA SER A 84 -46.96 10.60 11.50
C SER A 84 -45.48 10.89 11.26
N PRO A 85 -44.60 9.87 11.27
CA PRO A 85 -43.17 10.07 11.18
C PRO A 85 -42.72 10.47 9.76
N VAL A 86 -41.69 11.32 9.64
CA VAL A 86 -41.12 11.73 8.34
C VAL A 86 -40.43 10.55 7.63
N CYS A 87 -39.66 9.77 8.39
CA CYS A 87 -39.07 8.51 7.95
C CYS A 87 -40.04 7.37 8.21
N HIS A 88 -40.09 6.40 7.32
CA HIS A 88 -40.95 5.23 7.40
C HIS A 88 -40.13 3.95 7.66
N ALA A 89 -40.81 2.86 8.01
CA ALA A 89 -40.17 1.54 8.05
C ALA A 89 -39.53 1.18 6.70
N GLY A 90 -38.39 0.48 6.72
CA GLY A 90 -37.62 0.13 5.51
C GLY A 90 -36.79 1.23 4.87
N ASP A 91 -36.89 2.48 5.33
CA ASP A 91 -36.12 3.61 4.77
C ASP A 91 -34.60 3.44 4.90
N LEU A 92 -33.89 3.95 3.91
CA LEU A 92 -32.46 4.24 4.02
C LEU A 92 -32.28 5.68 4.48
N ILE A 93 -31.88 5.89 5.73
CA ILE A 93 -31.70 7.23 6.30
C ILE A 93 -30.21 7.60 6.24
N ILE A 94 -29.86 8.61 5.44
CA ILE A 94 -28.48 9.07 5.23
C ILE A 94 -28.34 10.49 5.76
N LEU A 95 -27.66 10.63 6.89
CA LEU A 95 -27.53 11.92 7.58
C LEU A 95 -26.10 12.46 7.43
N ASP A 96 -25.92 13.69 6.97
CA ASP A 96 -24.65 14.39 6.82
C ASP A 96 -24.44 15.48 7.87
N GLU A 97 -23.17 15.77 8.13
CA GLU A 97 -22.64 16.55 9.25
C GLU A 97 -23.31 16.19 10.60
N CYS A 98 -23.38 14.87 10.90
CA CYS A 98 -24.09 14.31 12.06
C CYS A 98 -23.77 14.92 13.43
N HIS A 99 -22.60 15.55 13.58
CA HIS A 99 -22.25 16.29 14.80
C HIS A 99 -23.25 17.42 15.15
N ARG A 100 -24.07 17.87 14.19
CA ARG A 100 -25.09 18.91 14.41
C ARG A 100 -26.24 18.44 15.30
N PHE A 101 -26.64 17.17 15.22
CA PHE A 101 -27.80 16.60 15.90
C PHE A 101 -27.48 15.42 16.83
N PHE A 102 -26.29 14.83 16.72
CA PHE A 102 -25.89 13.62 17.44
C PHE A 102 -24.62 13.76 18.30
N ASP A 103 -24.36 14.94 18.87
CA ASP A 103 -23.49 15.01 20.04
C ASP A 103 -24.21 14.45 21.30
N ASP A 104 -23.47 14.25 22.40
CA ASP A 104 -24.03 13.64 23.62
C ASP A 104 -25.18 14.46 24.25
N ASN A 105 -25.32 15.76 23.91
CA ASN A 105 -26.31 16.68 24.52
C ASN A 105 -27.54 16.94 23.66
N LYS A 106 -27.45 16.84 22.32
CA LYS A 106 -28.55 17.19 21.39
C LYS A 106 -29.44 16.02 20.98
N MET A 107 -29.00 14.79 21.21
CA MET A 107 -29.67 13.60 20.70
C MET A 107 -31.00 13.33 21.44
N ASN A 108 -32.13 13.56 20.75
CA ASN A 108 -33.49 13.39 21.28
C ASN A 108 -33.83 11.93 21.62
N ALA A 109 -34.94 11.70 22.33
CA ALA A 109 -35.31 10.37 22.82
C ALA A 109 -35.65 9.40 21.67
N GLN A 110 -36.39 9.88 20.67
CA GLN A 110 -36.80 9.10 19.49
C GLN A 110 -35.60 8.64 18.67
N ALA A 111 -34.57 9.49 18.51
CA ALA A 111 -33.31 9.12 17.87
C ALA A 111 -32.53 8.06 18.68
N LYS A 112 -32.62 8.04 20.01
CA LYS A 112 -32.00 7.00 20.86
C LYS A 112 -32.68 5.65 20.68
N VAL A 113 -34.02 5.62 20.71
CA VAL A 113 -34.83 4.42 20.44
C VAL A 113 -34.53 3.92 19.01
N PHE A 114 -34.70 4.79 18.02
CA PHE A 114 -34.45 4.44 16.61
C PHE A 114 -33.03 3.93 16.37
N ALA A 115 -32.00 4.60 16.88
CA ALA A 115 -30.63 4.14 16.68
C ALA A 115 -30.36 2.76 17.33
N ALA A 116 -31.05 2.41 18.43
CA ALA A 116 -30.99 1.06 19.00
C ALA A 116 -31.77 0.03 18.17
N GLU A 117 -32.93 0.39 17.64
CA GLU A 117 -33.93 -0.55 17.13
C GLU A 117 -34.16 -0.52 15.61
N HIS A 118 -33.47 0.35 14.85
CA HIS A 118 -33.73 0.65 13.43
C HIS A 118 -34.04 -0.58 12.56
N ARG A 119 -33.30 -1.69 12.73
CA ARG A 119 -33.52 -2.90 11.93
C ARG A 119 -34.84 -3.66 12.21
N HIS A 120 -35.56 -3.33 13.26
CA HIS A 120 -36.88 -3.87 13.56
C HIS A 120 -38.01 -3.17 12.79
N TYR A 121 -37.78 -1.97 12.24
CA TYR A 121 -38.76 -1.27 11.42
C TYR A 121 -38.66 -1.76 9.97
N VAL A 122 -39.48 -2.76 9.64
CA VAL A 122 -39.50 -3.43 8.33
C VAL A 122 -40.72 -2.99 7.52
N ASN A 123 -40.56 -2.73 6.22
CA ASN A 123 -41.68 -2.44 5.33
C ASN A 123 -42.27 -3.71 4.69
N GLU A 124 -43.38 -3.54 3.95
CA GLU A 124 -44.07 -4.60 3.23
C GLU A 124 -43.19 -5.33 2.19
N LYS A 125 -42.15 -4.67 1.67
CA LYS A 125 -41.16 -5.25 0.75
C LYS A 125 -40.04 -6.03 1.47
N GLY A 126 -40.06 -6.12 2.80
CA GLY A 126 -39.04 -6.80 3.60
C GLY A 126 -37.75 -5.99 3.83
N HIS A 127 -37.69 -4.72 3.43
CA HIS A 127 -36.56 -3.85 3.74
C HIS A 127 -36.66 -3.41 5.21
N THR A 128 -35.56 -3.53 5.95
CA THR A 128 -35.39 -2.95 7.30
C THR A 128 -34.94 -1.49 7.18
N CYS A 129 -35.12 -0.64 8.19
CA CYS A 129 -34.44 0.65 8.19
C CYS A 129 -32.92 0.47 8.34
N ASP A 130 -32.14 1.26 7.61
CA ASP A 130 -30.70 1.42 7.81
C ASP A 130 -30.36 2.88 8.09
N LEU A 131 -29.37 3.10 8.96
CA LEU A 131 -28.88 4.42 9.33
C LEU A 131 -27.42 4.58 8.89
N VAL A 132 -27.18 5.58 8.05
CA VAL A 132 -25.87 5.97 7.54
C VAL A 132 -25.50 7.34 8.09
N LEU A 133 -24.39 7.42 8.82
CA LEU A 133 -23.89 8.64 9.46
C LEU A 133 -22.68 9.19 8.71
N VAL A 134 -22.80 10.39 8.15
CA VAL A 134 -21.72 11.09 7.44
C VAL A 134 -21.24 12.26 8.30
N ASN A 135 -19.92 12.34 8.51
CA ASN A 135 -19.32 13.38 9.34
C ASN A 135 -17.83 13.56 8.98
N GLN A 136 -17.16 14.57 9.53
CA GLN A 136 -15.72 14.74 9.30
C GLN A 136 -14.88 13.73 10.10
N SER A 137 -15.30 13.43 11.33
CA SER A 137 -14.74 12.37 12.19
C SER A 137 -15.82 11.82 13.12
N LEU A 138 -15.58 10.66 13.73
CA LEU A 138 -16.49 10.10 14.74
C LEU A 138 -16.28 10.67 16.15
N GLY A 139 -15.25 11.51 16.36
CA GLY A 139 -14.91 12.03 17.70
C GLY A 139 -16.04 12.83 18.35
N SER A 140 -16.77 13.62 17.54
CA SER A 140 -17.86 14.49 17.98
C SER A 140 -19.24 13.82 18.10
N LEU A 141 -19.37 12.55 17.72
CA LEU A 141 -20.64 11.82 17.86
C LEU A 141 -20.78 11.23 19.26
N SER A 142 -22.02 11.07 19.71
CA SER A 142 -22.33 10.50 21.03
C SER A 142 -21.73 9.11 21.23
N ARG A 143 -21.37 8.76 22.47
CA ARG A 143 -20.86 7.41 22.76
C ARG A 143 -21.89 6.33 22.43
N PHE A 144 -23.16 6.62 22.69
CA PHE A 144 -24.29 5.74 22.41
C PHE A 144 -24.37 5.30 20.94
N LEU A 145 -24.11 6.20 20.00
CA LEU A 145 -24.05 5.87 18.56
C LEU A 145 -22.76 5.16 18.18
N LYS A 146 -21.61 5.61 18.69
CA LYS A 146 -20.30 5.00 18.39
C LYS A 146 -20.29 3.51 18.69
N ASP A 147 -20.85 3.10 19.82
CA ASP A 147 -20.94 1.70 20.25
C ASP A 147 -21.95 0.86 19.41
N ARG A 148 -22.66 1.48 18.45
CA ARG A 148 -23.60 0.84 17.49
C ARG A 148 -23.14 0.91 16.02
N ILE A 149 -22.01 1.54 15.74
CA ILE A 149 -21.40 1.55 14.41
C ILE A 149 -20.73 0.20 14.17
N GLU A 150 -21.12 -0.52 13.12
CA GLU A 150 -20.51 -1.80 12.72
C GLU A 150 -19.39 -1.60 11.69
N THR A 151 -19.58 -0.67 10.75
CA THR A 151 -18.63 -0.41 9.67
C THR A 151 -18.39 1.08 9.52
N THR A 152 -17.13 1.49 9.45
CA THR A 152 -16.71 2.86 9.14
C THR A 152 -15.91 2.91 7.84
N TYR A 153 -16.44 3.61 6.84
CA TYR A 153 -15.77 3.96 5.60
C TYR A 153 -15.04 5.29 5.79
N LYS A 154 -13.72 5.30 5.69
CA LYS A 154 -12.88 6.50 5.84
C LYS A 154 -12.28 6.92 4.51
N MET A 155 -12.74 8.04 4.00
CA MET A 155 -12.31 8.65 2.75
C MET A 155 -11.06 9.53 2.97
N THR A 156 -10.06 9.35 2.11
CA THR A 156 -8.82 10.14 2.10
C THR A 156 -8.48 10.60 0.68
N LYS A 157 -8.42 11.91 0.43
CA LYS A 157 -8.00 12.49 -0.85
C LYS A 157 -6.51 12.20 -1.11
N LEU A 158 -6.16 11.67 -2.28
CA LEU A 158 -4.76 11.34 -2.61
C LEU A 158 -3.96 12.53 -3.18
N SER A 159 -4.42 13.76 -2.89
CA SER A 159 -3.82 15.01 -3.35
C SER A 159 -2.44 15.33 -2.77
N ALA A 160 -1.99 14.59 -1.74
CA ALA A 160 -0.62 14.64 -1.21
C ALA A 160 0.39 13.89 -2.11
N LEU A 161 -0.08 12.90 -2.88
CA LEU A 161 0.72 12.12 -3.83
C LEU A 161 0.66 12.70 -5.25
N GLY A 162 0.08 13.90 -5.43
CA GLY A 162 -0.19 14.50 -6.75
C GLY A 162 -1.41 13.94 -7.47
N LEU A 163 -2.07 12.91 -6.94
CA LEU A 163 -3.24 12.25 -7.54
C LEU A 163 -4.56 12.90 -7.11
N SER A 164 -4.77 14.16 -7.52
CA SER A 164 -5.99 14.94 -7.16
C SER A 164 -7.30 14.30 -7.65
N GLY A 165 -7.27 13.57 -8.76
CA GLY A 165 -8.41 12.84 -9.33
C GLY A 165 -8.72 11.48 -8.68
N ARG A 166 -8.08 11.15 -7.55
CA ARG A 166 -8.27 9.87 -6.84
C ARG A 166 -8.44 10.05 -5.34
N TYR A 167 -9.11 9.08 -4.73
CA TYR A 167 -9.31 8.98 -3.28
C TYR A 167 -9.10 7.53 -2.84
N ARG A 168 -8.84 7.33 -1.55
CA ARG A 168 -8.78 6.03 -0.91
C ARG A 168 -9.94 5.89 0.05
N VAL A 169 -10.54 4.71 0.09
CA VAL A 169 -11.56 4.30 1.07
C VAL A 169 -10.92 3.23 1.95
N ASP A 170 -10.73 3.54 3.23
CA ASP A 170 -10.30 2.60 4.25
C ASP A 170 -11.54 2.11 5.02
N ILE A 171 -11.85 0.82 4.96
CA ILE A 171 -12.99 0.20 5.64
C ILE A 171 -12.53 -0.34 6.99
N TYR A 172 -13.15 0.11 8.08
CA TYR A 172 -12.90 -0.37 9.43
C TYR A 172 -14.12 -1.07 10.03
N GLN A 173 -13.88 -2.10 10.83
CA GLN A 173 -14.88 -2.68 11.73
C GLN A 173 -15.02 -1.80 12.99
N GLY A 174 -16.24 -1.47 13.37
CA GLY A 174 -16.54 -0.53 14.45
C GLY A 174 -16.24 0.92 14.12
N TYR A 175 -16.29 1.78 15.15
CA TYR A 175 -15.96 3.21 15.04
C TYR A 175 -14.45 3.53 15.10
N LEU A 176 -13.61 2.58 15.51
CA LEU A 176 -12.18 2.82 15.76
C LEU A 176 -11.34 2.69 14.48
N CYS A 177 -11.04 3.82 13.85
CA CYS A 177 -10.17 3.91 12.66
C CYS A 177 -8.66 3.62 12.94
N ARG A 178 -8.33 2.46 13.53
CA ARG A 178 -6.96 1.99 13.82
C ARG A 178 -6.63 0.78 12.93
N LYS A 179 -5.34 0.56 12.61
CA LYS A 179 -4.88 -0.55 11.75
C LYS A 179 -5.43 -1.93 12.15
N LYS A 180 -5.56 -2.23 13.46
CA LYS A 180 -6.13 -3.50 13.96
C LYS A 180 -7.56 -3.77 13.48
N PHE A 181 -8.34 -2.72 13.24
CA PHE A 181 -9.73 -2.82 12.82
C PHE A 181 -9.92 -2.60 11.31
N LEU A 182 -8.84 -2.39 10.55
CA LEU A 182 -8.91 -2.20 9.10
C LEU A 182 -9.26 -3.54 8.43
N VAL A 183 -10.41 -3.60 7.79
CA VAL A 183 -10.92 -4.78 7.07
C VAL A 183 -10.43 -4.77 5.62
N ASN A 184 -10.48 -3.62 4.96
CA ASN A 184 -10.10 -3.47 3.55
C ASN A 184 -9.65 -2.03 3.26
N SER A 185 -8.89 -1.81 2.19
CA SER A 185 -8.53 -0.49 1.68
C SER A 185 -8.42 -0.53 0.16
N TYR A 186 -9.15 0.34 -0.53
CA TYR A 186 -9.10 0.45 -1.99
C TYR A 186 -8.97 1.90 -2.46
N GLN A 187 -8.48 2.10 -3.68
CA GLN A 187 -8.32 3.41 -4.29
C GLN A 187 -9.20 3.56 -5.52
N GLU A 188 -9.94 4.65 -5.59
CA GLU A 188 -10.89 4.91 -6.66
C GLU A 188 -10.61 6.20 -7.41
N LYS A 189 -11.14 6.28 -8.63
CA LYS A 189 -11.08 7.48 -9.46
C LYS A 189 -12.40 8.22 -9.41
N TYR A 190 -12.32 9.53 -9.28
CA TYR A 190 -13.45 10.44 -9.45
C TYR A 190 -14.00 10.38 -10.90
N GLN A 191 -15.29 10.06 -11.03
CA GLN A 191 -16.01 9.91 -12.30
C GLN A 191 -16.92 11.14 -12.52
N PRO A 192 -16.76 11.93 -13.61
CA PRO A 192 -17.48 13.20 -13.79
C PRO A 192 -19.00 13.09 -13.88
N ASP A 193 -19.52 11.96 -14.35
CA ASP A 193 -20.96 11.65 -14.41
C ASP A 193 -21.58 11.55 -13.01
N ILE A 194 -20.90 10.95 -12.04
CA ILE A 194 -21.34 10.93 -10.64
C ILE A 194 -21.32 12.34 -10.02
N TYR A 195 -20.35 13.20 -10.38
CA TYR A 195 -20.35 14.61 -9.95
C TYR A 195 -21.52 15.42 -10.50
N ALA A 196 -22.07 15.07 -11.66
CA ALA A 196 -23.23 15.76 -12.21
C ALA A 196 -24.50 15.52 -11.36
N LEU A 197 -24.53 14.46 -10.53
CA LEU A 197 -25.69 14.06 -9.73
C LEU A 197 -25.80 14.80 -8.39
N TYR A 198 -24.77 15.55 -7.98
CA TYR A 198 -24.80 16.34 -6.75
C TYR A 198 -23.95 17.62 -6.83
N GLN A 199 -24.48 18.74 -6.35
CA GLN A 199 -23.75 20.00 -6.31
C GLN A 199 -22.82 20.09 -5.09
N SER A 200 -21.51 20.07 -5.33
CA SER A 200 -20.51 20.30 -4.28
C SER A 200 -20.20 21.79 -4.10
N TYR A 201 -20.99 22.46 -3.24
CA TYR A 201 -20.89 23.87 -2.83
C TYR A 201 -21.17 24.94 -3.91
N ASP A 202 -21.88 25.99 -3.48
CA ASP A 202 -22.17 27.19 -4.26
C ASP A 202 -20.90 27.90 -4.72
N GLY A 203 -20.91 28.31 -5.99
CA GLY A 203 -19.83 29.06 -6.63
C GLY A 203 -19.12 28.25 -7.71
N THR A 204 -19.49 28.54 -8.96
CA THR A 204 -18.92 28.00 -10.22
C THR A 204 -17.41 28.20 -10.41
N ASN A 205 -16.70 28.75 -9.43
CA ASN A 205 -15.25 28.99 -9.43
C ASN A 205 -14.57 28.74 -8.06
N ALA A 206 -15.21 28.02 -7.13
CA ALA A 206 -14.66 27.73 -5.79
C ALA A 206 -13.51 26.69 -5.83
N SER A 207 -12.36 27.08 -6.38
CA SER A 207 -11.15 26.24 -6.34
C SER A 207 -10.63 26.14 -4.89
N GLU A 208 -10.46 24.91 -4.39
CA GLU A 208 -9.81 24.63 -3.10
C GLU A 208 -8.33 25.06 -3.16
N LYS A 209 -8.07 26.34 -2.89
CA LYS A 209 -6.73 26.92 -2.93
C LYS A 209 -5.91 26.35 -1.78
N LYS A 210 -5.07 25.35 -2.08
CA LYS A 210 -4.12 24.76 -1.10
C LYS A 210 -3.31 25.88 -0.45
N VAL A 211 -3.58 26.14 0.83
CA VAL A 211 -2.90 27.17 1.63
C VAL A 211 -1.41 26.83 1.81
N ASP A 212 -1.06 25.54 1.76
CA ASP A 212 0.32 25.07 1.87
C ASP A 212 0.65 24.00 0.81
N SER A 213 1.81 24.16 0.16
CA SER A 213 2.34 23.25 -0.86
C SER A 213 3.31 22.19 -0.30
N ARG A 214 3.73 22.30 0.97
CA ARG A 214 4.62 21.34 1.65
C ARG A 214 4.04 19.94 1.76
N ASN A 215 2.71 19.81 1.75
CA ASN A 215 1.99 18.54 1.81
C ASN A 215 2.03 17.71 0.50
N VAL A 216 2.74 18.17 -0.55
CA VAL A 216 2.95 17.41 -1.79
C VAL A 216 4.33 16.75 -1.75
N ILE A 217 4.34 15.42 -1.55
CA ILE A 217 5.56 14.62 -1.42
C ILE A 217 6.32 14.55 -2.75
N PHE A 218 5.60 14.40 -3.86
CA PHE A 218 6.15 14.28 -5.20
C PHE A 218 6.07 15.61 -5.97
N LYS A 219 7.05 16.49 -5.75
CA LYS A 219 7.19 17.72 -6.54
C LYS A 219 7.73 17.38 -7.95
N LYS A 220 7.19 18.03 -8.98
CA LYS A 220 7.59 17.83 -10.39
C LYS A 220 9.09 18.01 -10.61
N SER A 221 9.72 18.97 -9.93
CA SER A 221 11.18 19.20 -9.99
C SER A 221 11.99 18.04 -9.40
N THR A 222 11.56 17.47 -8.28
CA THR A 222 12.22 16.32 -7.63
C THR A 222 12.17 15.08 -8.52
N ILE A 223 11.05 14.82 -9.19
CA ILE A 223 10.93 13.71 -10.17
C ILE A 223 11.88 13.94 -11.35
N ILE A 224 11.91 15.15 -11.93
CA ILE A 224 12.79 15.47 -13.06
C ILE A 224 14.27 15.28 -12.66
N MET A 225 14.68 15.81 -11.51
CA MET A 225 16.05 15.63 -10.99
C MET A 225 16.41 14.15 -10.80
N PHE A 226 15.50 13.33 -10.27
CA PHE A 226 15.72 11.90 -10.08
C PHE A 226 15.83 11.13 -11.42
N VAL A 227 15.01 11.47 -12.41
CA VAL A 227 15.10 10.90 -13.76
C VAL A 227 16.42 11.31 -14.44
N CYS A 228 16.82 12.59 -14.34
CA CYS A 228 18.13 13.05 -14.84
C CYS A 228 19.29 12.33 -14.14
N PHE A 229 19.20 12.08 -12.84
CA PHE A 229 20.21 11.31 -12.10
C PHE A 229 20.29 9.85 -12.55
N ILE A 230 19.16 9.18 -12.79
CA ILE A 230 19.14 7.81 -13.35
C ILE A 230 19.76 7.78 -14.75
N ILE A 231 19.42 8.73 -15.63
CA ILE A 231 20.00 8.82 -16.98
C ILE A 231 21.52 9.05 -16.91
N LEU A 232 21.97 9.92 -16.00
CA LEU A 232 23.39 10.16 -15.76
C LEU A 232 24.10 8.89 -15.24
N ALA A 233 23.53 8.20 -14.26
CA ALA A 233 24.07 6.95 -13.71
C ALA A 233 24.18 5.86 -14.78
N ILE A 234 23.14 5.67 -15.61
CA ILE A 234 23.18 4.73 -16.74
C ILE A 234 24.27 5.14 -17.75
N SER A 235 24.38 6.42 -18.09
CA SER A 235 25.43 6.92 -19.00
C SER A 235 26.84 6.69 -18.45
N LEU A 236 27.06 6.85 -17.15
CA LEU A 236 28.33 6.54 -16.49
C LEU A 236 28.62 5.04 -16.49
N ILE A 237 27.64 4.19 -16.19
CA ILE A 237 27.77 2.72 -16.27
C ILE A 237 28.15 2.29 -17.70
N VAL A 238 27.46 2.81 -18.71
CA VAL A 238 27.72 2.49 -20.13
C VAL A 238 29.11 2.97 -20.58
N ARG A 239 29.57 4.15 -20.13
CA ARG A 239 30.88 4.69 -20.52
C ARG A 239 32.07 4.11 -19.77
N PHE A 240 31.93 3.79 -18.49
CA PHE A 240 33.08 3.44 -17.63
C PHE A 240 33.09 2.00 -17.17
N VAL A 241 31.93 1.34 -17.03
CA VAL A 241 31.85 -0.04 -16.53
C VAL A 241 31.84 -1.04 -17.70
N ILE A 242 30.98 -0.83 -18.70
CA ILE A 242 30.86 -1.77 -19.84
C ILE A 242 32.20 -1.99 -20.59
N PRO A 243 33.03 -0.96 -20.90
CA PRO A 243 34.29 -1.19 -21.62
C PRO A 243 35.32 -2.04 -20.86
N VAL A 244 35.29 -2.00 -19.52
CA VAL A 244 36.17 -2.79 -18.64
C VAL A 244 35.79 -4.27 -18.70
N PHE A 245 34.48 -4.60 -18.69
CA PHE A 245 33.99 -5.98 -18.79
C PHE A 245 33.93 -6.51 -20.23
N THR A 246 33.85 -5.65 -21.25
CA THR A 246 33.82 -6.06 -22.67
C THR A 246 35.20 -6.11 -23.33
N GLY A 247 36.28 -5.97 -22.53
CA GLY A 247 37.63 -6.31 -22.97
C GLY A 247 38.14 -5.51 -24.17
N ARG A 248 37.85 -4.20 -24.24
CA ARG A 248 38.53 -3.32 -25.22
C ARG A 248 40.01 -3.22 -24.85
N ALA A 249 40.80 -4.07 -25.49
CA ALA A 249 42.22 -4.23 -25.26
C ALA A 249 42.95 -2.88 -25.25
N PHE A 250 43.69 -2.63 -24.17
CA PHE A 250 44.76 -1.63 -24.21
C PHE A 250 45.73 -2.03 -25.32
N GLY A 251 46.02 -1.07 -26.22
CA GLY A 251 46.84 -1.35 -27.40
C GLY A 251 48.21 -1.87 -27.01
N VAL A 252 48.52 -3.10 -27.44
CA VAL A 252 49.86 -3.68 -27.30
C VAL A 252 50.82 -2.88 -28.17
N ALA A 253 51.76 -2.16 -27.55
CA ALA A 253 52.81 -1.48 -28.26
C ALA A 253 53.72 -2.50 -28.95
N THR A 254 53.89 -2.39 -30.27
CA THR A 254 54.79 -3.23 -31.05
C THR A 254 56.24 -2.93 -30.70
N VAL A 255 56.92 -3.87 -30.02
CA VAL A 255 58.35 -3.80 -29.77
C VAL A 255 59.11 -4.08 -31.07
N HIS A 256 59.95 -3.15 -31.51
CA HIS A 256 60.79 -3.34 -32.68
C HIS A 256 61.88 -4.38 -32.41
N HIS A 257 62.00 -5.35 -33.31
CA HIS A 257 63.04 -6.38 -33.29
C HIS A 257 64.38 -5.74 -33.72
N VAL A 258 65.40 -5.77 -32.86
CA VAL A 258 66.78 -5.41 -33.22
C VAL A 258 67.61 -6.68 -33.29
N THR A 259 68.14 -6.97 -34.48
CA THR A 259 69.01 -8.12 -34.75
C THR A 259 70.40 -7.89 -34.16
N GLY A 260 70.94 -8.85 -33.39
CA GLY A 260 72.24 -8.72 -32.74
C GLY A 260 72.94 -10.05 -32.46
N SER A 261 73.76 -10.47 -33.43
CA SER A 261 74.98 -11.31 -33.34
C SER A 261 74.99 -12.62 -32.52
N GLU A 262 75.44 -13.68 -33.20
CA GLU A 262 75.75 -15.01 -32.67
C GLU A 262 77.05 -15.03 -31.83
N THR A 263 77.09 -15.89 -30.79
CA THR A 263 78.35 -16.47 -30.30
C THR A 263 78.14 -17.91 -29.78
N SER A 264 79.12 -18.78 -30.00
CA SER A 264 79.15 -20.20 -29.57
C SER A 264 80.32 -20.40 -28.58
N VAL A 265 80.52 -21.48 -27.80
CA VAL A 265 80.08 -22.89 -27.92
C VAL A 265 80.00 -23.54 -26.51
N LYS A 266 79.03 -24.44 -26.24
CA LYS A 266 79.25 -25.82 -25.71
C LYS A 266 77.99 -26.53 -25.16
N PRO A 267 77.85 -27.87 -25.36
CA PRO A 267 76.79 -28.68 -24.76
C PRO A 267 77.22 -29.30 -23.43
N GLY A 268 76.31 -29.43 -22.46
CA GLY A 268 76.56 -30.26 -21.27
C GLY A 268 75.78 -29.93 -20.01
N SER A 269 74.52 -30.38 -19.92
CA SER A 269 73.96 -31.15 -18.78
C SER A 269 72.44 -31.14 -18.81
N LEU A 270 71.84 -32.32 -18.97
CA LEU A 270 70.42 -32.53 -18.74
C LEU A 270 70.16 -32.54 -17.23
N VAL A 271 69.78 -31.38 -16.67
CA VAL A 271 69.09 -31.36 -15.38
C VAL A 271 67.66 -31.85 -15.63
N PRO A 272 67.16 -32.89 -14.94
CA PRO A 272 65.79 -33.34 -15.12
C PRO A 272 64.81 -32.21 -14.79
N LEU A 273 63.68 -32.13 -15.52
CA LEU A 273 62.54 -31.40 -14.99
C LEU A 273 62.22 -31.99 -13.62
N SER A 274 62.32 -31.18 -12.56
CA SER A 274 61.75 -31.57 -11.27
C SER A 274 60.29 -31.91 -11.50
N ALA A 275 59.94 -33.17 -11.26
CA ALA A 275 58.56 -33.62 -11.35
C ALA A 275 57.71 -32.67 -10.52
N SER A 276 56.60 -32.20 -11.11
CA SER A 276 55.51 -31.61 -10.36
C SER A 276 55.14 -32.60 -9.24
N SER A 277 55.49 -32.27 -8.00
CA SER A 277 54.99 -33.02 -6.86
C SER A 277 53.48 -33.01 -6.96
N LEU A 278 52.84 -34.18 -6.88
CA LEU A 278 51.41 -34.20 -6.62
C LEU A 278 51.16 -33.32 -5.39
N PRO A 279 50.10 -32.48 -5.38
CA PRO A 279 49.78 -31.70 -4.19
C PRO A 279 49.62 -32.68 -3.03
N SER A 280 50.52 -32.61 -2.05
CA SER A 280 50.52 -33.49 -0.89
C SER A 280 49.15 -33.40 -0.22
N LEU A 281 48.51 -34.53 0.09
CA LEU A 281 47.20 -34.55 0.74
C LEU A 281 47.24 -33.61 1.95
N SER A 282 46.45 -32.54 1.90
CA SER A 282 46.33 -31.65 3.04
C SER A 282 45.48 -32.33 4.10
N GLN A 283 46.02 -32.42 5.32
CA GLN A 283 45.28 -33.02 6.44
C GLN A 283 44.07 -32.17 6.85
N TRP A 284 43.97 -30.94 6.34
CA TRP A 284 42.96 -29.92 6.68
C TRP A 284 42.04 -29.61 5.51
N CYS A 285 40.76 -29.34 5.79
CA CYS A 285 39.81 -28.72 4.87
C CYS A 285 39.06 -27.55 5.53
N VAL A 286 38.58 -26.63 4.71
CA VAL A 286 37.74 -25.51 5.16
C VAL A 286 36.35 -26.04 5.56
N THR A 287 35.97 -25.86 6.83
CA THR A 287 34.66 -26.27 7.35
C THR A 287 33.73 -25.11 7.72
N GLY A 288 34.22 -23.87 7.76
CA GLY A 288 33.40 -22.71 8.09
C GLY A 288 34.20 -21.42 8.32
N PHE A 289 33.49 -20.41 8.83
CA PHE A 289 34.03 -19.08 9.12
C PHE A 289 33.66 -18.64 10.52
N TYR A 290 34.53 -17.86 11.16
CA TYR A 290 34.27 -17.25 12.45
C TYR A 290 34.70 -15.78 12.44
N PHE A 291 33.93 -14.94 13.11
CA PHE A 291 34.19 -13.51 13.26
C PHE A 291 34.05 -13.16 14.75
N ASP A 292 35.11 -12.61 15.33
CA ASP A 292 35.17 -12.27 16.76
C ASP A 292 34.68 -10.84 17.09
N GLY A 293 34.36 -10.04 16.06
CA GLY A 293 34.03 -8.62 16.17
C GLY A 293 35.03 -7.69 15.48
N GLU A 294 36.28 -8.13 15.31
CA GLU A 294 37.37 -7.36 14.67
C GLU A 294 38.02 -8.09 13.50
N ARG A 295 38.10 -9.43 13.55
CA ARG A 295 38.92 -10.27 12.69
C ARG A 295 38.13 -11.44 12.11
N ASN A 296 38.39 -11.73 10.85
CA ASN A 296 37.82 -12.87 10.13
C ASN A 296 38.76 -14.07 10.17
N PHE A 297 38.22 -15.23 10.55
CA PHE A 297 38.94 -16.50 10.61
C PHE A 297 38.28 -17.55 9.73
N VAL A 298 39.12 -18.42 9.17
CA VAL A 298 38.73 -19.64 8.48
C VAL A 298 38.88 -20.79 9.46
N LEU A 299 37.80 -21.54 9.68
CA LEU A 299 37.80 -22.76 10.47
C LEU A 299 38.21 -23.93 9.57
N LEU A 300 39.26 -24.61 9.99
CA LEU A 300 39.80 -25.81 9.37
C LEU A 300 39.49 -27.02 10.24
N ARG A 301 39.13 -28.12 9.59
CA ARG A 301 38.92 -29.43 10.23
C ARG A 301 39.89 -30.45 9.63
N ASP A 302 40.40 -31.36 10.46
CA ASP A 302 41.14 -32.53 9.99
C ASP A 302 40.28 -33.81 9.91
N ILE A 303 40.86 -34.87 9.34
CA ILE A 303 40.20 -36.18 9.18
C ILE A 303 39.80 -36.78 10.54
N ALA A 304 40.55 -36.49 11.61
CA ALA A 304 40.25 -36.90 12.99
C ALA A 304 39.21 -36.02 13.70
N GLY A 305 38.71 -34.96 13.06
CA GLY A 305 37.71 -34.05 13.62
C GLY A 305 38.29 -32.93 14.49
N ARG A 306 39.60 -32.77 14.58
CA ARG A 306 40.25 -31.65 15.28
C ARG A 306 40.04 -30.36 14.50
N LEU A 307 39.90 -29.24 15.21
CA LEU A 307 39.65 -27.92 14.63
C LEU A 307 40.86 -27.00 14.82
N ARG A 308 41.11 -26.15 13.82
CA ARG A 308 42.10 -25.06 13.85
C ARG A 308 41.52 -23.81 13.23
N MET A 309 41.79 -22.65 13.82
CA MET A 309 41.44 -21.35 13.25
C MET A 309 42.67 -20.71 12.63
N VAL A 310 42.51 -20.15 11.43
CA VAL A 310 43.57 -19.42 10.69
C VAL A 310 43.00 -18.09 10.22
N SER A 311 43.81 -17.03 10.18
CA SER A 311 43.38 -15.71 9.68
C SER A 311 42.91 -15.81 8.22
N ARG A 312 41.80 -15.15 7.89
CA ARG A 312 41.27 -15.08 6.52
C ARG A 312 42.26 -14.49 5.51
N ASN A 313 43.21 -13.67 5.96
CA ASN A 313 44.24 -13.08 5.11
C ASN A 313 45.20 -14.12 4.49
N ALA A 314 45.25 -15.35 5.00
CA ALA A 314 46.02 -16.46 4.43
C ALA A 314 45.28 -17.22 3.31
N PHE A 315 44.05 -16.80 2.96
CA PHE A 315 43.18 -17.45 1.97
C PHE A 315 42.71 -16.46 0.89
N GLN A 316 42.56 -16.96 -0.33
CA GLN A 316 42.14 -16.21 -1.52
C GLN A 316 40.88 -16.83 -2.16
N GLY A 317 40.10 -16.00 -2.84
CA GLY A 317 38.77 -16.36 -3.35
C GLY A 317 37.67 -16.20 -2.29
N ASP A 318 36.46 -16.60 -2.66
CA ASP A 318 35.25 -16.45 -1.84
C ASP A 318 34.31 -17.67 -1.93
N GLY A 319 33.46 -17.81 -0.90
CA GLY A 319 32.51 -18.90 -0.79
C GLY A 319 33.18 -20.28 -0.87
N ILE A 320 32.65 -21.14 -1.73
CA ILE A 320 33.17 -22.51 -1.95
C ILE A 320 34.52 -22.54 -2.68
N MET A 321 34.88 -21.48 -3.41
CA MET A 321 36.13 -21.38 -4.19
C MET A 321 37.33 -20.88 -3.37
N LEU A 322 37.14 -20.77 -2.04
CA LEU A 322 38.19 -20.37 -1.11
C LEU A 322 39.32 -21.40 -1.08
N HIS A 323 40.54 -20.92 -1.23
CA HIS A 323 41.76 -21.73 -1.10
C HIS A 323 42.85 -20.94 -0.39
N GLY A 324 43.75 -21.65 0.29
CA GLY A 324 44.90 -21.06 0.98
C GLY A 324 46.03 -22.06 1.14
N VAL A 325 47.13 -21.63 1.75
CA VAL A 325 48.26 -22.51 2.08
C VAL A 325 48.42 -22.55 3.59
N VAL A 326 48.39 -23.74 4.17
CA VAL A 326 48.53 -23.98 5.61
C VAL A 326 49.53 -25.11 5.81
N ASP A 327 50.52 -24.87 6.66
CA ASP A 327 51.65 -25.78 6.91
C ASP A 327 52.35 -26.25 5.61
N GLY A 328 52.40 -25.39 4.57
CA GLY A 328 52.98 -25.68 3.26
C GLY A 328 52.09 -26.45 2.29
N GLN A 329 50.87 -26.83 2.69
CA GLN A 329 49.93 -27.60 1.88
C GLN A 329 48.76 -26.74 1.39
N GLN A 330 48.26 -26.98 0.17
CA GLN A 330 47.09 -26.27 -0.36
C GLN A 330 45.80 -26.80 0.26
N VAL A 331 45.00 -25.91 0.84
CA VAL A 331 43.77 -26.23 1.59
C VAL A 331 42.57 -25.52 0.94
N ASN A 332 41.50 -26.26 0.66
CA ASN A 332 40.20 -25.76 0.22
C ASN A 332 39.05 -26.54 0.91
N THR A 333 37.81 -26.31 0.49
CA THR A 333 36.60 -26.95 1.04
C THR A 333 36.57 -28.48 0.85
N TRP A 334 37.19 -29.00 -0.22
CA TRP A 334 37.17 -30.42 -0.60
C TRP A 334 38.47 -31.17 -0.29
N SER A 335 39.44 -30.52 0.37
CA SER A 335 40.75 -31.12 0.72
C SER A 335 40.65 -32.38 1.60
N CYS A 336 39.60 -32.51 2.42
CA CYS A 336 39.41 -33.68 3.27
C CYS A 336 38.85 -34.84 2.44
N ARG A 337 39.73 -35.76 2.03
CA ARG A 337 39.32 -37.04 1.48
C ARG A 337 39.03 -38.01 2.63
N THR A 338 37.77 -38.23 2.94
CA THR A 338 37.37 -39.39 3.77
C THR A 338 37.75 -40.65 3.03
N GLY A 339 38.48 -41.57 3.68
CA GLY A 339 38.77 -42.88 3.12
C GLY A 339 37.47 -43.64 2.90
N GLY A 340 37.04 -43.74 1.65
CA GLY A 340 36.04 -44.72 1.25
C GLY A 340 36.76 -46.06 1.09
N GLU A 341 36.55 -46.96 2.05
CA GLU A 341 36.67 -48.39 1.78
C GLU A 341 35.63 -48.76 0.72
N SER A 342 36.02 -49.65 -0.19
CA SER A 342 35.22 -50.17 -1.30
C SER A 342 34.36 -51.35 -0.88
#